data_AF-A0A9P1MY40-F1
#
_entry.id   AF-A0A9P1MY40-F1
#
_cell.length_a   1.000
_cell.length_b   1.000
_cell.length_c   1.000
_cell.angle_alpha   90.00
_cell.angle_beta   90.00
_cell.angle_gamma   90.00
#
_symmetry.space_group_name_H-M   'P 1'
#
loop_
_entity.id
_entity.type
_entity.pdbx_description
1 polymer ?
#
loop_
_entity_poly.entity_id
_entity_poly.type
_entity_poly.pdbx_seq_one_letter_code
_entity_poly.pdbx_strand_id
1 'polypeptide(L)'
;MDMEAVSNDSLVAEAISNRRRSNSVSDDYSVQRTNDDATQCKFFAVQKGYWSDDFIARFANSAIGTAETRRFPEISMGYWARTKIVETYVRKFLAKHEIAQVISLGCGFDTLFWRLSSSEGGKLRKYVEIDFSSVTSKKIRHILKPGPKPDPAEFFEEKAKNDEKSIFLKLLV
;
A
#
# COMPACT_ATOMS: atom_id res chain seq x y z
N MET A 1 -6.52 -7.26 20.88
CA MET A 1 -5.85 -5.98 20.59
C MET A 1 -4.49 -6.32 20.06
N ASP A 2 -4.23 -5.96 18.80
CA ASP A 2 -2.91 -6.13 18.21
C ASP A 2 -1.98 -5.06 18.77
N MET A 3 -0.80 -5.46 19.26
CA MET A 3 0.20 -4.49 19.70
C MET A 3 0.72 -3.73 18.47
N GLU A 4 0.41 -2.44 18.40
CA GLU A 4 0.99 -1.52 17.42
C GLU A 4 2.51 -1.52 17.57
N ALA A 5 3.23 -1.27 16.47
CA ALA A 5 4.68 -1.12 16.51
C ALA A 5 5.03 0.04 17.44
N VAL A 6 5.56 -0.29 18.63
CA VAL A 6 5.95 0.69 19.64
C VAL A 6 7.12 1.49 19.08
N SER A 7 6.87 2.75 18.72
CA SER A 7 7.93 3.71 18.49
C SER A 7 8.53 4.09 19.85
N ASN A 8 9.83 3.92 20.03
CA ASN A 8 10.55 4.34 21.25
C ASN A 8 10.64 5.88 21.40
N ASP A 9 10.03 6.64 20.49
CA ASP A 9 10.06 8.10 20.50
C ASP A 9 8.91 8.67 21.36
N SER A 10 9.24 9.04 22.59
CA SER A 10 8.31 9.48 23.63
C SER A 10 7.43 10.67 23.20
N LEU A 11 7.96 11.60 22.41
CA LEU A 11 7.23 12.78 21.96
C LEU A 11 6.17 12.42 20.91
N VAL A 12 6.49 11.46 20.04
CA VAL A 12 5.57 10.97 19.01
C VAL A 12 4.48 10.12 19.66
N ALA A 13 4.84 9.27 20.62
CA ALA A 13 3.89 8.46 21.37
C ALA A 13 2.87 9.31 22.15
N GLU A 14 3.32 10.40 22.78
CA GLU A 14 2.45 11.34 23.50
C GLU A 14 1.53 12.12 22.54
N ALA A 15 2.05 12.58 21.40
CA ALA A 15 1.24 13.25 20.37
C ALA A 15 0.19 12.31 19.75
N ILE A 16 0.50 11.02 19.57
CA ILE A 16 -0.43 9.99 19.09
C ILE A 16 -1.52 9.74 20.14
N SER A 17 -1.15 9.61 21.41
CA SER A 17 -2.08 9.42 22.53
C SER A 17 -3.09 10.56 22.63
N ASN A 18 -2.62 11.81 22.53
CA ASN A 18 -3.47 13.01 22.62
C ASN A 18 -4.40 13.19 21.41
N ARG A 19 -4.09 12.59 20.25
CA ARG A 19 -4.96 12.62 19.05
C ARG A 19 -6.03 11.53 19.03
N ARG A 20 -5.95 10.52 19.91
CA ARG A 20 -6.97 9.47 20.00
C ARG A 20 -8.28 10.06 20.53
N ARG A 21 -9.26 10.24 19.64
CA ARG A 21 -10.65 10.45 20.05
C ARG A 21 -11.18 9.16 20.67
N SER A 22 -11.91 9.26 21.77
CA SER A 22 -12.48 8.13 22.52
C SER A 22 -13.45 7.22 21.72
N ASN A 23 -13.87 7.62 20.51
CA ASN A 23 -14.65 6.81 19.57
C ASN A 23 -13.79 6.00 18.56
N SER A 24 -12.45 5.99 18.70
CA SER A 24 -11.53 5.47 17.68
C SER A 24 -11.70 3.98 17.35
N VAL A 25 -12.25 3.16 18.26
CA VAL A 25 -12.36 1.70 18.04
C VAL A 25 -13.40 1.34 16.97
N SER A 26 -14.55 2.04 16.92
CA SER A 26 -15.54 1.84 15.85
C SER A 26 -15.09 2.45 14.52
N ASP A 27 -14.33 3.54 14.59
CA ASP A 27 -13.77 4.22 13.41
C ASP A 27 -12.67 3.36 12.77
N ASP A 28 -11.80 2.73 13.57
CA ASP A 28 -10.75 1.81 13.09
C ASP A 28 -11.33 0.61 12.34
N TYR A 29 -12.43 0.04 12.83
CA TYR A 29 -13.11 -1.06 12.15
C TYR A 29 -13.71 -0.63 10.81
N SER A 30 -14.30 0.56 10.77
CA SER A 30 -14.91 1.13 9.56
C SER A 30 -13.87 1.44 8.48
N VAL A 31 -12.72 1.99 8.89
CA VAL A 31 -11.56 2.25 8.03
C VAL A 31 -11.00 0.95 7.45
N GLN A 32 -10.76 -0.06 8.30
CA GLN A 32 -10.24 -1.36 7.87
C GLN A 32 -11.16 -2.05 6.86
N ARG A 33 -12.49 -2.00 7.08
CA ARG A 33 -13.46 -2.56 6.14
C ARG A 33 -13.44 -1.88 4.79
N THR A 34 -13.34 -0.55 4.77
CA THR A 34 -13.29 0.21 3.51
C THR A 34 -12.01 -0.11 2.73
N ASN A 35 -10.87 -0.24 3.41
CA ASN A 35 -9.63 -0.66 2.79
C ASN A 35 -9.71 -2.09 2.23
N ASP A 36 -10.25 -3.04 3.01
CA ASP A 36 -10.40 -4.43 2.59
C ASP A 36 -11.32 -4.56 1.37
N ASP A 37 -12.47 -3.86 1.35
CA ASP A 37 -13.39 -3.88 0.20
C ASP A 37 -12.75 -3.26 -1.05
N ALA A 38 -12.03 -2.15 -0.90
CA ALA A 38 -11.30 -1.54 -2.01
C ALA A 38 -10.20 -2.46 -2.56
N THR A 39 -9.47 -3.16 -1.68
CA THR A 39 -8.44 -4.13 -2.08
C THR A 39 -9.05 -5.30 -2.84
N GLN A 40 -10.21 -5.80 -2.39
CA GLN A 40 -10.91 -6.88 -3.08
C GLN A 40 -11.43 -6.46 -4.45
N CYS A 41 -11.99 -5.25 -4.57
CA CYS A 41 -12.43 -4.73 -5.86
C CYS A 41 -11.27 -4.59 -6.86
N LYS A 42 -10.11 -4.12 -6.38
CA LYS A 42 -8.89 -4.05 -7.19
C LYS A 42 -8.41 -5.43 -7.62
N PHE A 43 -8.33 -6.39 -6.69
CA PHE A 43 -7.92 -7.76 -6.98
C PHE A 43 -8.82 -8.43 -8.02
N PHE A 44 -10.14 -8.32 -7.86
CA PHE A 44 -11.10 -8.85 -8.82
C PHE A 44 -10.89 -8.23 -10.22
N ALA A 45 -10.72 -6.91 -10.31
CA ALA A 45 -10.48 -6.25 -11.60
C ALA A 45 -9.15 -6.69 -12.25
N VAL A 46 -8.11 -6.93 -11.47
CA VAL A 46 -6.83 -7.50 -11.96
C VAL A 46 -7.02 -8.92 -12.47
N GLN A 47 -7.76 -9.77 -11.74
CA GLN A 47 -8.09 -11.12 -12.19
C GLN A 47 -8.89 -11.13 -13.51
N LYS A 48 -9.70 -10.10 -13.75
CA LYS A 48 -10.43 -9.90 -15.01
C LYS A 48 -9.60 -9.22 -16.12
N GLY A 49 -8.32 -8.91 -15.86
CA GLY A 49 -7.40 -8.38 -16.85
C GLY A 49 -7.54 -6.89 -17.14
N TYR A 50 -8.21 -6.11 -16.27
CA TYR A 50 -8.30 -4.66 -16.46
C TYR A 50 -6.91 -3.99 -16.39
N TRP A 51 -6.01 -4.50 -15.56
CA TRP A 51 -4.58 -4.16 -15.56
C TRP A 51 -3.76 -5.29 -14.94
N SER A 52 -2.44 -5.24 -15.13
CA SER A 52 -1.50 -6.17 -14.50
C SER A 52 -1.02 -5.65 -13.15
N ASP A 53 -1.09 -6.49 -12.13
CA ASP A 53 -0.58 -6.21 -10.78
C ASP A 53 -0.24 -7.53 -10.08
N ASP A 54 1.04 -7.81 -9.97
CA ASP A 54 1.52 -9.08 -9.41
C ASP A 54 1.52 -9.10 -7.88
N PHE A 55 1.26 -7.95 -7.24
CA PHE A 55 1.40 -7.77 -5.79
C PHE A 55 0.04 -7.75 -5.07
N ILE A 56 -1.03 -7.27 -5.72
CA ILE A 56 -2.34 -7.06 -5.08
C ILE A 56 -2.93 -8.33 -4.46
N ALA A 57 -2.64 -9.50 -5.05
CA ALA A 57 -3.10 -10.80 -4.54
C ALA A 57 -2.60 -11.09 -3.11
N ARG A 58 -1.45 -10.52 -2.70
CA ARG A 58 -0.89 -10.70 -1.35
C ARG A 58 -1.68 -9.98 -0.26
N PHE A 59 -2.41 -8.93 -0.65
CA PHE A 59 -3.15 -8.05 0.25
C PHE A 59 -4.65 -8.32 0.23
N ALA A 60 -5.16 -8.96 -0.81
CA ALA A 60 -6.54 -9.41 -0.85
C ALA A 60 -6.76 -10.58 0.12
N ASN A 61 -7.83 -10.54 0.91
CA ASN A 61 -8.19 -11.67 1.76
C ASN A 61 -8.55 -12.87 0.86
N SER A 62 -7.67 -13.86 0.79
CA SER A 62 -7.85 -15.08 -0.01
C SER A 62 -8.84 -16.07 0.62
N ALA A 63 -9.85 -15.60 1.36
CA ALA A 63 -10.89 -16.49 1.87
C ALA A 63 -11.56 -17.16 0.66
N ILE A 64 -11.20 -18.42 0.45
CA ILE A 64 -11.64 -19.29 -0.63
C ILE A 64 -13.17 -19.24 -0.65
N GLY A 65 -13.74 -18.54 -1.65
CA GLY A 65 -15.19 -18.36 -1.81
C GLY A 65 -15.70 -16.91 -1.91
N THR A 66 -14.93 -15.88 -1.54
CA THR A 66 -15.39 -14.47 -1.65
C THR A 66 -15.01 -13.80 -2.98
N ALA A 67 -14.03 -14.35 -3.70
CA ALA A 67 -13.57 -13.88 -5.01
C ALA A 67 -14.66 -13.98 -6.11
N GLU A 68 -15.72 -14.74 -5.87
CA GLU A 68 -16.84 -14.91 -6.81
C GLU A 68 -18.06 -14.04 -6.49
N THR A 69 -17.96 -13.11 -5.54
CA THR A 69 -19.03 -12.09 -5.41
C THR A 69 -19.01 -11.23 -6.67
N ARG A 70 -19.97 -11.50 -7.58
CA ARG A 70 -20.20 -10.78 -8.84
C ARG A 70 -20.06 -9.27 -8.60
N ARG A 71 -18.92 -8.68 -8.98
CA ARG A 71 -18.77 -7.22 -9.01
C ARG A 71 -19.28 -6.73 -10.36
N PHE A 72 -20.06 -5.66 -10.32
CA PHE A 72 -20.54 -5.01 -11.53
C PHE A 72 -19.34 -4.48 -12.35
N PRO A 73 -19.32 -4.67 -13.68
CA PRO A 73 -18.22 -4.20 -14.54
C PRO A 73 -17.90 -2.71 -14.36
N GLU A 74 -18.90 -1.88 -14.09
CA GLU A 74 -18.79 -0.45 -13.85
C GLU A 74 -17.90 -0.14 -12.63
N ILE A 75 -17.94 -0.98 -11.61
CA ILE A 75 -17.08 -0.85 -10.42
C ILE A 75 -15.63 -1.15 -10.79
N SER A 76 -15.38 -2.26 -11.51
CA SER A 76 -14.03 -2.61 -11.97
C SER A 76 -13.45 -1.55 -12.91
N MET A 77 -14.27 -0.98 -13.80
CA MET A 77 -13.91 0.16 -14.64
C MET A 77 -13.52 1.39 -13.81
N GLY A 78 -14.29 1.71 -12.76
CA GLY A 78 -13.97 2.81 -11.85
C GLY A 78 -12.62 2.63 -11.15
N TYR A 79 -12.34 1.43 -10.64
CA TYR A 79 -11.05 1.12 -10.01
C TYR A 79 -9.90 1.12 -11.01
N TRP A 80 -10.12 0.62 -12.22
CA TRP A 80 -9.14 0.69 -13.30
C TRP A 80 -8.79 2.15 -13.63
N ALA A 81 -9.80 2.98 -13.88
CA ALA A 81 -9.61 4.39 -14.20
C ALA A 81 -8.86 5.11 -13.08
N ARG A 82 -9.29 4.94 -11.82
CA ARG A 82 -8.61 5.52 -10.64
C ARG A 82 -7.14 5.09 -10.57
N THR A 83 -6.88 3.79 -10.71
CA THR A 83 -5.53 3.23 -10.58
C THR A 83 -4.62 3.73 -11.71
N LYS A 84 -5.10 3.71 -12.95
CA LYS A 84 -4.32 4.11 -14.13
C LYS A 84 -4.08 5.60 -14.20
N ILE A 85 -5.06 6.43 -13.84
CA ILE A 85 -4.89 7.88 -13.81
C ILE A 85 -3.79 8.27 -12.81
N VAL A 86 -3.86 7.78 -11.57
CA VAL A 86 -2.84 8.06 -10.54
C VAL A 86 -1.46 7.57 -10.98
N GLU A 87 -1.37 6.32 -11.46
CA GLU A 87 -0.11 5.77 -11.97
C GLU A 87 0.47 6.65 -13.09
N THR A 88 -0.35 7.08 -14.04
CA THR A 88 0.09 7.92 -15.17
C THR A 88 0.64 9.26 -14.69
N TYR A 89 -0.02 9.92 -13.75
CA TYR A 89 0.46 11.19 -13.21
C TYR A 89 1.76 11.03 -12.42
N VAL A 90 1.87 9.98 -11.61
CA VAL A 90 3.11 9.70 -10.88
C VAL A 90 4.25 9.41 -11.85
N ARG A 91 4.05 8.59 -12.89
CA ARG A 91 5.07 8.33 -13.92
C ARG A 91 5.47 9.60 -14.66
N LYS A 92 4.52 10.44 -15.07
CA LYS A 92 4.82 11.73 -15.72
C LYS A 92 5.63 12.66 -14.80
N PHE A 93 5.30 12.69 -13.51
CA PHE A 93 6.05 13.43 -12.50
C PHE A 93 7.50 12.89 -12.39
N LEU A 94 7.66 11.58 -12.22
CA LEU A 94 8.99 10.94 -12.16
C LEU A 94 9.79 11.12 -13.46
N ALA A 95 9.14 11.17 -14.62
CA ALA A 95 9.82 11.41 -15.89
C ALA A 95 10.40 12.83 -16.00
N LYS A 96 9.73 13.82 -15.41
CA LYS A 96 10.08 15.24 -15.47
C LYS A 96 11.19 15.66 -14.48
N HIS A 97 11.42 14.86 -13.43
CA HIS A 97 12.36 15.19 -12.36
C HIS A 97 13.45 14.13 -12.24
N GLU A 98 14.70 14.55 -12.08
CA GLU A 98 15.83 13.63 -11.92
C GLU A 98 15.80 12.87 -10.58
N ILE A 99 15.32 13.56 -9.53
CA ILE A 99 15.18 13.02 -8.17
C ILE A 99 13.81 13.43 -7.67
N ALA A 100 13.00 12.45 -7.27
CA ALA A 100 11.63 12.70 -6.82
C ALA A 100 11.25 11.84 -5.61
N GLN A 101 10.33 12.37 -4.80
CA GLN A 101 9.72 11.66 -3.69
C GLN A 101 8.21 11.60 -3.89
N VAL A 102 7.61 10.47 -3.54
CA VAL A 102 6.16 10.27 -3.61
C VAL A 102 5.65 9.98 -2.21
N ILE A 103 4.61 10.69 -1.79
CA ILE A 103 3.96 10.48 -0.49
C ILE A 103 2.50 10.09 -0.77
N SER A 104 2.13 8.87 -0.43
CA SER A 104 0.78 8.32 -0.55
C SER A 104 0.05 8.45 0.79
N LEU A 105 -0.98 9.29 0.83
CA LEU A 105 -1.80 9.56 2.01
C LEU A 105 -3.07 8.70 1.96
N GLY A 106 -3.38 8.00 3.04
CA GLY A 106 -4.43 6.98 3.03
C GLY A 106 -4.09 5.86 2.06
N CYS A 107 -2.86 5.32 2.17
CA CYS A 107 -2.31 4.42 1.16
C CYS A 107 -3.08 3.10 1.07
N GLY A 108 -3.77 2.68 2.13
CA GLY A 108 -4.37 1.37 2.24
C GLY A 108 -3.36 0.28 1.85
N PHE A 109 -3.84 -0.75 1.15
CA PHE A 109 -2.99 -1.77 0.53
C PHE A 109 -2.63 -1.45 -0.93
N ASP A 110 -2.38 -0.19 -1.26
CA ASP A 110 -1.91 0.17 -2.60
C ASP A 110 -0.56 -0.47 -2.93
N THR A 111 -0.40 -0.84 -4.20
CA THR A 111 0.73 -1.61 -4.74
C THR A 111 1.59 -0.80 -5.70
N LEU A 112 1.27 0.49 -5.88
CA LEU A 112 1.91 1.34 -6.87
C LEU A 112 3.42 1.40 -6.70
N PHE A 113 3.93 1.40 -5.46
CA PHE A 113 5.37 1.37 -5.18
C PHE A 113 6.10 0.26 -5.95
N TRP A 114 5.60 -0.98 -5.87
CA TRP A 114 6.21 -2.12 -6.54
C TRP A 114 6.05 -2.02 -8.06
N ARG A 115 4.88 -1.60 -8.55
CA ARG A 115 4.62 -1.41 -9.99
C ARG A 115 5.49 -0.31 -10.63
N LEU A 116 5.88 0.71 -9.87
CA LEU A 116 6.84 1.73 -10.30
C LEU A 116 8.29 1.22 -10.21
N SER A 117 8.62 0.50 -9.14
CA SER A 117 9.98 0.01 -8.88
C SER A 117 10.46 -0.98 -9.94
N SER A 118 9.55 -1.75 -10.54
CA SER A 118 9.87 -2.66 -11.64
C SER A 118 10.20 -1.96 -12.98
N SER A 119 10.03 -0.63 -13.11
CA SER A 119 10.09 0.06 -14.41
C SER A 119 10.85 1.39 -14.48
N GLU A 120 11.09 2.11 -13.38
CA GLU A 120 11.49 3.54 -13.42
C GLU A 120 12.95 3.86 -13.01
N GLY A 121 13.89 2.92 -13.17
CA GLY A 121 15.33 3.23 -13.36
C GLY A 121 15.96 4.30 -12.45
N GLY A 122 15.74 4.24 -11.13
CA GLY A 122 16.49 5.01 -10.14
C GLY A 122 16.07 6.49 -9.91
N LYS A 123 15.02 7.00 -10.55
CA LYS A 123 14.55 8.40 -10.37
C LYS A 123 13.72 8.62 -9.10
N LEU A 124 12.95 7.61 -8.71
CA LEU A 124 12.18 7.63 -7.47
C LEU A 124 13.13 7.43 -6.30
N ARG A 125 13.40 8.48 -5.50
CA ARG A 125 14.33 8.41 -4.36
C ARG A 125 13.66 7.91 -3.09
N LYS A 126 12.39 8.24 -2.88
CA LYS A 126 11.64 7.83 -1.70
C LYS A 126 10.17 7.66 -2.04
N TYR A 127 9.59 6.60 -1.54
CA TYR A 127 8.14 6.43 -1.51
C TYR A 127 7.74 6.40 -0.04
N VAL A 128 6.74 7.17 0.36
CA VAL A 128 6.29 7.21 1.76
C VAL A 128 4.82 6.89 1.76
N GLU A 129 4.42 5.97 2.60
CA GLU A 129 3.04 5.57 2.77
C GLU A 129 2.57 5.94 4.17
N ILE A 130 1.44 6.61 4.24
CA ILE A 130 0.85 7.10 5.48
C ILE A 130 -0.59 6.63 5.54
N ASP A 131 -0.94 5.94 6.61
CA ASP A 131 -2.30 5.50 6.91
C ASP A 131 -2.42 5.27 8.43
N PHE A 132 -3.62 4.97 8.90
CA PHE A 132 -3.83 4.62 10.30
C PHE A 132 -2.98 3.41 10.71
N SER A 133 -2.57 3.39 11.99
CA SER A 133 -1.75 2.33 12.61
C SER A 133 -2.28 0.93 12.32
N SER A 134 -3.61 0.76 12.38
CA SER A 134 -4.30 -0.50 12.17
C SER A 134 -4.15 -1.01 10.72
N VAL A 135 -4.17 -0.10 9.75
CA VAL A 135 -4.02 -0.41 8.32
C VAL A 135 -2.55 -0.67 7.99
N THR A 136 -1.65 0.21 8.40
CA THR A 136 -0.20 0.08 8.15
C THR A 136 0.37 -1.18 8.81
N SER A 137 0.00 -1.48 10.05
CA SER A 137 0.42 -2.71 10.74
C SER A 137 -0.03 -3.96 10.00
N LYS A 138 -1.28 -3.97 9.50
CA LYS A 138 -1.79 -5.09 8.69
C LYS A 138 -1.05 -5.20 7.35
N LYS A 139 -0.76 -4.08 6.68
CA LYS A 139 0.03 -4.06 5.44
C LYS A 139 1.43 -4.63 5.64
N ILE A 140 2.12 -4.24 6.71
CA ILE A 140 3.46 -4.75 7.06
C ILE A 140 3.40 -6.27 7.28
N ARG A 141 2.39 -6.77 8.00
CA ARG A 141 2.20 -8.22 8.19
C ARG A 141 2.01 -8.95 6.85
N HIS A 142 1.27 -8.37 5.89
CA HIS A 142 1.14 -8.94 4.55
C HIS A 142 2.46 -8.95 3.77
N ILE A 143 3.25 -7.88 3.87
CA ILE A 143 4.57 -7.76 3.22
C ILE A 143 5.54 -8.80 3.76
N LEU A 144 5.62 -8.95 5.08
CA LEU A 144 6.57 -9.84 5.74
C LEU A 144 6.16 -11.32 5.72
N LYS A 145 4.91 -11.63 5.36
CA LYS A 145 4.41 -13.00 5.32
C LYS A 145 5.02 -13.74 4.12
N PRO A 146 5.75 -14.87 4.33
CA PRO A 146 6.30 -15.66 3.24
C PRO A 146 5.21 -16.12 2.27
N GLY A 147 5.53 -16.18 0.97
CA GLY A 147 4.63 -16.78 -0.02
C GLY A 147 5.17 -16.70 -1.46
N PRO A 148 4.32 -16.85 -2.48
CA PRO A 148 4.74 -16.96 -3.88
C PRO A 148 5.33 -15.67 -4.46
N LYS A 149 6.32 -15.80 -5.36
CA LYS A 149 6.93 -14.66 -6.06
C LYS A 149 5.93 -13.91 -6.96
N PRO A 150 6.13 -12.60 -7.20
CA PRO A 150 7.17 -11.74 -6.63
C PRO A 150 6.93 -11.47 -5.14
N ASP A 151 8.01 -11.45 -4.36
CA ASP A 151 7.92 -11.20 -2.91
C ASP A 151 8.04 -9.70 -2.64
N PRO A 152 7.02 -9.04 -2.07
CA PRO A 152 7.12 -7.64 -1.70
C PRO A 152 8.33 -7.33 -0.83
N ALA A 153 8.74 -8.25 0.05
CA ALA A 153 9.82 -8.07 1.02
C ALA A 153 11.21 -7.88 0.38
N GLU A 154 11.47 -8.47 -0.78
CA GLU A 154 12.78 -8.40 -1.45
C GLU A 154 13.17 -6.98 -1.83
N PHE A 155 12.18 -6.13 -2.14
CA PHE A 155 12.38 -4.72 -2.49
C PHE A 155 12.91 -3.88 -1.32
N PHE A 156 12.88 -4.42 -0.10
CA PHE A 156 13.40 -3.79 1.11
C PHE A 156 14.78 -4.36 1.50
N GLU A 157 15.04 -5.64 1.24
CA GLU A 157 16.29 -6.32 1.63
C GLU A 157 17.46 -6.01 0.68
N GLU A 158 17.20 -5.91 -0.63
CA GLU A 158 18.24 -5.70 -1.66
C GLU A 158 18.96 -4.35 -1.53
N LYS A 159 18.37 -3.41 -0.78
CA LYS A 159 18.80 -2.00 -0.69
C LYS A 159 19.57 -1.60 0.54
N ALA A 160 19.73 -2.49 1.52
CA ALA A 160 20.63 -2.25 2.66
C ALA A 160 22.12 -2.36 2.28
N LYS A 161 22.44 -2.83 1.06
CA LYS A 161 23.82 -3.11 0.61
C LYS A 161 24.42 -2.04 -0.32
N ASN A 162 23.65 -1.05 -0.80
CA ASN A 162 24.12 -0.03 -1.75
C ASN A 162 23.60 1.37 -1.36
N ASP A 163 24.26 1.99 -0.38
CA ASP A 163 24.22 3.44 -0.14
C ASP A 163 25.01 4.09 -1.29
N GLU A 164 24.40 4.72 -2.30
CA GLU A 164 24.00 6.13 -2.26
C GLU A 164 22.73 6.41 -3.09
N LYS A 165 22.14 5.41 -3.77
CA LYS A 165 20.96 5.55 -4.67
C LYS A 165 19.72 4.73 -4.25
N SER A 166 19.65 4.31 -2.99
CA SER A 166 18.53 3.52 -2.47
C SER A 166 17.18 4.26 -2.51
N ILE A 167 16.14 3.57 -2.98
CA ILE A 167 14.72 3.99 -2.90
C ILE A 167 14.16 3.42 -1.61
N PHE A 168 13.82 4.27 -0.64
CA PHE A 168 13.23 3.83 0.62
C PHE A 168 11.71 3.94 0.59
N LEU A 169 11.01 2.84 0.90
CA LEU A 169 9.61 2.89 1.32
C LEU A 169 9.57 3.08 2.84
N LYS A 170 8.97 4.19 3.30
CA LYS A 170 8.73 4.42 4.74
C LYS A 170 7.23 4.38 5.01
N LEU A 171 6.77 3.43 5.82
CA LEU A 171 5.44 3.50 6.42
C LEU A 171 5.50 4.35 7.68
N LEU A 172 4.66 5.38 7.75
CA LEU A 172 4.49 6.21 8.95
C LEU A 172 3.11 5.95 9.55
N VAL A 173 3.10 5.78 10.87
CA VAL A 173 1.92 5.66 11.74
C VAL A 173 1.58 7.02 12.34
#